data_AF-A0A7Y7LLY7-F1
#
_entry.id   AF-A0A7Y7LLY7-F1
#
_cell.length_a   1.000
_cell.length_b   1.000
_cell.length_c   1.000
_cell.angle_alpha   90.00
_cell.angle_beta   90.00
_cell.angle_gamma   90.00
#
_symmetry.space_group_name_H-M   'P 1'
#
loop_
_entity.id
_entity.type
_entity.pdbx_description
1 polymer ?
#
loop_
_entity_poly.entity_id
_entity_poly.type
_entity_poly.pdbx_seq_one_letter_code
_entity_poly.pdbx_strand_id
1 'polypeptide(L)'
;MRQRPVDEPLLDMVENALRDMSAHYQSPQASDLARLIHDTPTLRAGEQAKYEKVEHMLIKALADHKGLPDNDLACRVTAAVAIGMLKLSIEAWLSDEDAGSERFGIAAFATLRSVLGGANKV
;
A
#
# COMPACT_ATOMS: atom_id res chain seq x y z
N MET A 1 -11.26 -5.95 -1.77
CA MET A 1 -12.02 -5.51 -2.96
C MET A 1 -13.45 -6.05 -3.00
N ARG A 2 -13.70 -7.37 -2.82
CA ARG A 2 -15.02 -7.99 -3.06
C ARG A 2 -16.23 -7.44 -2.26
N GLN A 3 -16.00 -6.79 -1.12
CA GLN A 3 -17.07 -6.20 -0.29
C GLN A 3 -17.21 -4.68 -0.47
N ARG A 4 -16.42 -4.07 -1.36
CA ARG A 4 -16.37 -2.62 -1.55
C ARG A 4 -17.40 -2.14 -2.57
N PRO A 5 -17.95 -0.92 -2.44
CA PRO A 5 -18.80 -0.32 -3.45
C PRO A 5 -18.08 -0.14 -4.79
N VAL A 6 -18.75 -0.47 -5.90
CA VAL A 6 -18.16 -0.36 -7.25
C VAL A 6 -17.92 1.08 -7.69
N ASP A 7 -18.56 2.05 -7.04
CA ASP A 7 -18.43 3.49 -7.25
C ASP A 7 -17.38 4.14 -6.32
N GLU A 8 -16.83 3.40 -5.35
CA GLU A 8 -15.76 3.90 -4.47
C GLU A 8 -14.53 4.32 -5.30
N PRO A 9 -13.97 5.53 -5.15
CA PRO A 9 -12.78 5.94 -5.89
C PRO A 9 -11.62 4.96 -5.70
N LEU A 10 -10.85 4.70 -6.76
CA LEU A 10 -9.77 3.70 -6.75
C LEU A 10 -8.77 3.89 -5.59
N LEU A 11 -8.42 5.15 -5.30
CA LEU A 11 -7.51 5.48 -4.20
C LEU A 11 -8.10 5.15 -2.82
N ASP A 12 -9.39 5.42 -2.64
CA ASP A 12 -10.10 5.12 -1.38
C ASP A 12 -10.23 3.61 -1.19
N MET A 13 -10.50 2.87 -2.28
CA MET A 13 -10.55 1.41 -2.25
C MET A 13 -9.23 0.79 -1.75
N VAL A 14 -8.09 1.27 -2.24
CA VAL A 14 -6.78 0.72 -1.85
C VAL A 14 -6.35 1.16 -0.46
N GLU A 15 -6.61 2.40 -0.06
CA GLU A 15 -6.33 2.87 1.30
C GLU A 15 -7.11 2.04 2.32
N ASN A 16 -8.41 1.91 2.10
CA ASN A 16 -9.26 1.18 3.02
C ASN A 16 -8.90 -0.32 3.01
N ALA A 17 -8.51 -0.91 1.87
CA ALA A 17 -8.02 -2.29 1.83
C ALA A 17 -6.70 -2.48 2.60
N LEU A 18 -5.79 -1.50 2.56
CA LEU A 18 -4.56 -1.51 3.35
C LEU A 18 -4.84 -1.32 4.84
N ARG A 19 -5.82 -0.49 5.21
CA ARG A 19 -6.30 -0.38 6.59
C ARG A 19 -6.82 -1.73 7.10
N ASP A 20 -7.69 -2.38 6.34
CA ASP A 20 -8.20 -3.72 6.68
C ASP A 20 -7.06 -4.71 6.89
N MET A 21 -6.07 -4.72 5.99
CA MET A 21 -4.89 -5.58 6.09
C MET A 21 -4.06 -5.28 7.35
N SER A 22 -3.83 -4.00 7.66
CA SER A 22 -3.01 -3.58 8.81
C SER A 22 -3.61 -4.02 10.14
N ALA A 23 -4.94 -4.00 10.28
CA ALA A 23 -5.64 -4.47 11.47
C ALA A 23 -5.41 -5.97 11.75
N HIS A 24 -5.07 -6.76 10.72
CA HIS A 24 -4.81 -8.19 10.84
C HIS A 24 -3.32 -8.54 10.98
N TYR A 25 -2.41 -7.58 10.74
CA TYR A 25 -0.97 -7.83 10.59
C TYR A 25 -0.10 -7.25 11.72
N GLN A 26 -0.62 -7.25 12.96
CA GLN A 26 0.07 -6.67 14.13
C GLN A 26 0.74 -7.71 15.06
N SER A 27 1.25 -8.81 14.52
CA SER A 27 1.93 -9.81 15.37
C SER A 27 3.42 -9.48 15.59
N PRO A 28 3.98 -9.75 16.77
CA PRO A 28 5.42 -9.59 17.03
C PRO A 28 6.31 -10.39 16.05
N GLN A 29 5.81 -11.53 15.57
CA GLN A 29 6.53 -12.33 14.58
C GLN A 29 6.62 -11.63 13.22
N ALA A 30 5.59 -10.86 12.84
CA ALA A 30 5.59 -10.09 11.60
C ALA A 30 6.58 -8.90 11.70
N SER A 31 6.69 -8.25 12.85
CA SER A 31 7.68 -7.18 13.07
C SER A 31 9.11 -7.70 13.03
N ASP A 32 9.39 -8.84 13.68
CA ASP A 32 10.74 -9.40 13.70
C ASP A 32 11.18 -9.86 12.30
N LEU A 33 10.27 -10.44 11.53
CA LEU A 33 10.54 -10.80 10.13
C LEU A 33 10.77 -9.55 9.26
N ALA A 34 9.95 -8.51 9.41
CA ALA A 34 10.11 -7.27 8.65
C ALA A 34 11.47 -6.59 8.96
N ARG A 35 11.89 -6.59 10.23
CA ARG A 35 13.20 -6.09 10.66
C ARG A 35 14.34 -6.91 10.06
N LEU A 36 14.25 -8.25 10.10
CA LEU A 36 15.25 -9.13 9.50
C LEU A 36 15.41 -8.89 7.99
N ILE A 37 14.29 -8.75 7.26
CA ILE A 37 14.30 -8.46 5.82
C ILE A 37 14.93 -7.09 5.57
N HIS A 38 14.55 -6.08 6.35
CA HIS A 38 15.11 -4.74 6.23
C HIS A 38 16.63 -4.75 6.44
N ASP A 39 17.12 -5.35 7.52
CA ASP A 39 18.54 -5.26 7.91
C ASP A 39 19.46 -6.16 7.06
N THR A 40 18.88 -7.03 6.23
CA THR A 40 19.64 -7.95 5.37
C THR A 40 19.50 -7.58 3.88
N PRO A 41 20.54 -7.01 3.24
CA PRO A 41 20.45 -6.52 1.85
C PRO A 41 19.97 -7.54 0.82
N THR A 42 20.36 -8.81 0.95
CA THR A 42 19.95 -9.89 0.04
C THR A 42 18.46 -10.24 0.19
N LEU A 43 17.93 -10.21 1.42
CA LEU A 43 16.49 -10.41 1.67
C LEU A 43 15.68 -9.22 1.17
N ARG A 44 16.16 -8.00 1.41
CA ARG A 44 15.54 -6.77 0.90
C ARG A 44 15.43 -6.77 -0.62
N ALA A 45 16.48 -7.20 -1.33
CA ALA A 45 16.46 -7.33 -2.78
C ALA A 45 15.42 -8.37 -3.25
N GLY A 46 15.33 -9.52 -2.58
CA GLY A 46 14.32 -10.54 -2.86
C GLY A 46 12.89 -10.07 -2.59
N GLU A 47 12.69 -9.15 -1.64
CA GLU A 47 11.38 -8.59 -1.33
C GLU A 47 10.81 -7.75 -2.47
N GLN A 48 11.64 -7.18 -3.33
CA GLN A 48 11.18 -6.39 -4.47
C GLN A 48 10.31 -7.22 -5.42
N ALA A 49 10.68 -8.47 -5.69
CA ALA A 49 9.90 -9.39 -6.52
C ALA A 49 8.54 -9.74 -5.87
N LYS A 50 8.48 -9.81 -4.53
CA LYS A 50 7.23 -9.99 -3.79
C LYS A 50 6.32 -8.78 -3.98
N TYR A 51 6.84 -7.55 -3.85
CA TYR A 51 6.04 -6.34 -4.07
C TYR A 51 5.53 -6.24 -5.51
N GLU A 52 6.34 -6.57 -6.50
CA GLU A 52 5.91 -6.60 -7.91
C GLU A 52 4.78 -7.61 -8.14
N LYS A 53 4.84 -8.79 -7.50
CA LYS A 53 3.74 -9.76 -7.55
C LYS A 53 2.46 -9.21 -6.91
N VAL A 54 2.58 -8.56 -5.75
CA VAL A 54 1.44 -7.94 -5.05
C VAL A 54 0.84 -6.80 -5.89
N GLU A 55 1.67 -6.00 -6.54
CA GLU A 55 1.24 -4.93 -7.45
C GLU A 55 0.41 -5.49 -8.60
N HIS A 56 0.89 -6.52 -9.30
CA HIS A 56 0.15 -7.17 -10.39
C HIS A 56 -1.19 -7.76 -9.92
N MET A 57 -1.21 -8.39 -8.74
CA MET A 57 -2.46 -8.89 -8.16
C MET A 57 -3.44 -7.75 -7.85
N LEU A 58 -2.94 -6.61 -7.38
CA LEU A 58 -3.75 -5.44 -7.07
C LEU A 58 -4.33 -4.79 -8.33
N ILE A 59 -3.52 -4.66 -9.40
CA ILE A 59 -3.98 -4.16 -10.71
C ILE A 59 -5.16 -5.01 -11.19
N LYS A 60 -4.98 -6.34 -11.20
CA LYS A 60 -6.03 -7.27 -11.64
C LYS A 60 -7.28 -7.17 -10.77
N ALA A 61 -7.12 -7.13 -9.44
CA ALA A 61 -8.25 -7.04 -8.53
C ALA A 61 -9.04 -5.74 -8.68
N LEU A 62 -8.38 -4.61 -8.98
CA LEU A 62 -9.02 -3.34 -9.26
C LEU A 62 -9.75 -3.38 -10.61
N ALA A 63 -9.09 -3.86 -11.65
CA ALA A 63 -9.65 -3.96 -13.00
C ALA A 63 -10.89 -4.86 -13.02
N ASP A 64 -10.77 -6.08 -12.49
CA ASP A 64 -11.87 -7.05 -12.38
C ASP A 64 -13.06 -6.45 -11.59
N HIS A 65 -12.78 -5.73 -10.50
CA HIS A 65 -13.84 -5.15 -9.67
C HIS A 65 -14.56 -3.97 -10.35
N LYS A 66 -13.85 -3.18 -11.16
CA LYS A 66 -14.43 -2.04 -11.89
C LYS A 66 -14.97 -2.40 -13.27
N GLY A 67 -14.78 -3.64 -13.73
CA GLY A 67 -15.10 -4.02 -15.11
C GLY A 67 -14.21 -3.30 -16.14
N LEU A 68 -12.96 -3.01 -15.78
CA LEU A 68 -11.99 -2.33 -16.63
C LEU A 68 -10.99 -3.33 -17.25
N PRO A 69 -10.28 -2.96 -18.33
CA PRO A 69 -9.23 -3.80 -18.90
C PRO A 69 -8.05 -4.03 -17.93
N ASP A 70 -7.40 -5.20 -18.01
CA ASP A 70 -6.23 -5.55 -17.17
C ASP A 70 -5.06 -4.56 -17.30
N ASN A 71 -4.98 -3.81 -18.41
CA ASN A 71 -3.93 -2.80 -18.65
C ASN A 71 -4.38 -1.36 -18.37
N ASP A 72 -5.55 -1.17 -17.74
CA ASP A 72 -6.08 0.15 -17.42
C ASP A 72 -5.07 1.01 -16.64
N LEU A 73 -4.82 2.22 -17.15
CA LEU A 73 -3.79 3.10 -16.61
C LEU A 73 -4.12 3.57 -15.19
N ALA A 74 -5.39 3.83 -14.89
CA ALA A 74 -5.79 4.30 -13.56
C ALA A 74 -5.61 3.19 -12.51
N CYS A 75 -5.95 1.95 -12.85
CA CYS A 75 -5.67 0.79 -12.00
C CYS A 75 -4.17 0.60 -11.75
N ARG A 76 -3.34 0.72 -12.80
CA ARG A 76 -1.87 0.60 -12.71
C ARG A 76 -1.24 1.69 -11.84
N VAL A 77 -1.59 2.95 -12.08
CA VAL A 77 -1.10 4.08 -11.28
C VAL A 77 -1.53 3.94 -9.83
N THR A 78 -2.80 3.58 -9.58
CA THR A 78 -3.31 3.39 -8.22
C THR A 78 -2.54 2.28 -7.50
N ALA A 79 -2.29 1.14 -8.16
CA ALA A 79 -1.55 0.04 -7.56
C ALA A 79 -0.10 0.43 -7.24
N ALA A 80 0.61 1.08 -8.17
CA ALA A 80 1.98 1.56 -7.97
C ALA A 80 2.08 2.52 -6.77
N VAL A 81 1.15 3.47 -6.68
CA VAL A 81 1.05 4.40 -5.55
C VAL A 81 0.80 3.66 -4.24
N ALA A 82 -0.17 2.74 -4.21
CA ALA A 82 -0.50 1.96 -3.01
C ALA A 82 0.70 1.14 -2.51
N ILE A 83 1.45 0.51 -3.41
CA ILE A 83 2.67 -0.24 -3.06
C ILE A 83 3.77 0.68 -2.54
N GLY A 84 3.95 1.86 -3.15
CA GLY A 84 4.87 2.89 -2.64
C GLY A 84 4.51 3.33 -1.22
N MET A 85 3.23 3.60 -0.95
CA MET A 85 2.76 3.99 0.38
C MET A 85 2.96 2.86 1.41
N LEU A 86 2.70 1.61 1.02
CA LEU A 86 2.94 0.45 1.89
C LEU A 86 4.42 0.35 2.30
N LYS A 87 5.35 0.48 1.33
CA LYS A 87 6.79 0.43 1.61
C LYS A 87 7.23 1.52 2.58
N LEU A 88 6.83 2.77 2.33
CA LEU A 88 7.12 3.91 3.21
C LEU A 88 6.55 3.69 4.62
N SER A 89 5.37 3.09 4.72
CA SER A 89 4.73 2.82 6.01
C SER A 89 5.47 1.74 6.81
N ILE A 90 5.97 0.70 6.14
CA ILE A 90 6.80 -0.35 6.76
C ILE A 90 8.15 0.24 7.21
N GLU A 91 8.80 1.04 6.37
CA GLU A 91 10.07 1.71 6.73
C GLU A 91 9.91 2.61 7.94
N ALA A 92 8.84 3.40 7.99
CA ALA A 92 8.55 4.27 9.12
C ALA A 92 8.26 3.47 10.40
N TRP A 93 7.49 2.38 10.30
CA TRP A 93 7.22 1.48 11.42
C TRP A 93 8.49 0.80 11.96
N LEU A 94 9.39 0.39 11.09
CA LEU A 94 10.67 -0.21 11.49
C LEU A 94 11.64 0.81 12.11
N SER A 95 11.45 2.10 11.85
CA SER A 95 12.29 3.19 12.37
C SER A 95 11.78 3.73 13.72
N ASP A 96 10.52 3.49 14.07
CA ASP A 96 9.87 4.00 15.28
C ASP A 96 8.90 2.94 15.85
N GLU A 97 9.39 2.15 16.82
CA GLU A 97 8.65 1.03 17.42
C GLU A 97 7.39 1.48 18.21
N ASP A 98 7.36 2.74 18.67
CA ASP A 98 6.25 3.30 19.44
C ASP A 98 5.11 3.83 18.55
N ALA A 99 5.36 3.98 17.25
CA ALA A 99 4.37 4.41 16.28
C ALA A 99 3.81 3.19 15.52
N GLY A 100 2.66 2.67 15.98
CA GLY A 100 2.02 1.50 15.37
C GLY A 100 1.85 1.62 13.84
N SER A 101 2.04 0.50 13.13
CA SER A 101 2.05 0.40 11.65
C SER A 101 0.81 0.99 10.95
N GLU A 102 -0.36 0.94 11.59
CA GLU A 102 -1.61 1.53 11.08
C GLU A 102 -1.50 3.06 10.95
N ARG A 103 -0.81 3.72 11.89
CA ARG A 103 -0.64 5.17 11.92
C ARG A 103 0.13 5.66 10.69
N PHE A 104 1.11 4.87 10.23
CA PHE A 104 1.94 5.22 9.08
C PHE A 104 1.24 4.99 7.74
N GLY A 105 0.47 3.90 7.62
CA GLY A 105 -0.37 3.65 6.43
C GLY A 105 -1.33 4.81 6.14
N ILE A 106 -2.09 5.22 7.16
CA ILE A 106 -3.08 6.31 7.05
C ILE A 106 -2.39 7.66 6.78
N ALA A 107 -1.27 7.93 7.45
CA ALA A 107 -0.52 9.17 7.26
C ALA A 107 0.02 9.30 5.83
N ALA A 108 0.43 8.20 5.19
CA ALA A 108 0.94 8.20 3.83
C ALA A 108 -0.14 8.62 2.81
N PHE A 109 -1.35 8.05 2.89
CA PHE A 109 -2.48 8.44 2.03
C PHE A 109 -2.97 9.86 2.29
N ALA A 110 -3.03 10.29 3.56
CA ALA A 110 -3.36 11.66 3.90
C ALA A 110 -2.33 12.65 3.32
N THR A 111 -1.04 12.32 3.40
CA THR A 111 0.06 13.11 2.82
C THR A 111 -0.07 13.18 1.30
N LEU A 112 -0.34 12.05 0.63
CA LEU A 112 -0.56 12.03 -0.82
C LEU A 112 -1.70 12.99 -1.23
N ARG A 113 -2.85 12.93 -0.54
CA ARG A 113 -3.96 13.85 -0.81
C ARG A 113 -3.57 15.31 -0.56
N SER A 114 -2.78 15.59 0.48
CA SER A 114 -2.26 16.93 0.75
C SER A 114 -1.32 17.43 -0.35
N VAL A 115 -0.43 16.58 -0.86
CA VAL A 115 0.50 16.93 -1.95
C VAL A 115 -0.27 17.22 -3.24
N LEU A 116 -1.26 16.39 -3.57
CA LEU A 116 -2.07 16.55 -4.77
C LEU A 116 -3.06 17.74 -4.66
N GLY A 117 -3.63 17.99 -3.48
CA GLY A 117 -4.49 19.15 -3.22
C GLY A 117 -3.73 20.47 -3.10
N GLY A 118 -2.46 20.42 -2.67
CA GLY A 118 -1.55 21.56 -2.61
C GLY A 118 -1.01 22.01 -3.97
N ALA A 119 -1.16 21.18 -5.02
CA ALA A 119 -0.72 21.49 -6.37
C ALA A 119 -1.65 22.47 -7.13
N ASN A 120 -2.76 22.92 -6.53
CA ASN A 120 -3.69 23.87 -7.15
C ASN A 120 -3.37 25.35 -6.87
N LYS A 121 -2.08 25.68 -6.67
CA LYS A 121 -1.56 27.05 -6.63
C LYS A 121 -0.36 27.19 -7.57
N VAL A 122 -0.59 27.10 -8.89
CA VAL A 122 0.25 27.73 -9.93
C VAL A 122 -0.66 28.21 -11.04
#